data_AF-A0A814W228-F1
#
_entry.id   AF-A0A814W228-F1
#
_cell.length_a   1.000
_cell.length_b   1.000
_cell.length_c   1.000
_cell.angle_alpha   90.00
_cell.angle_beta   90.00
_cell.angle_gamma   90.00
#
_symmetry.space_group_name_H-M   'P 1'
#
loop_
_entity.id
_entity.type
_entity.pdbx_description
1 polymer ?
#
loop_
_entity_poly.entity_id
_entity_poly.type
_entity_poly.pdbx_seq_one_letter_code
_entity_poly.pdbx_strand_id
1 'polypeptide(L)'
;MFDLVLLRLGTKLESSLPIDPFPAPIDTHVKAYSYHGTTIRPNSTPVVESTWQDCKVSFYTDGRGREAKTGTYDMLQCLHFDHLPSAGSSGGPILDAKTQAVVGIIRGWEHAGGKLRGFASPAESLFECFSLPGLPEEVD
;
A
#
# COMPACT_ATOMS: atom_id res chain seq x y z
N MET A 1 2.25 15.07 3.17
CA MET A 1 1.40 14.59 4.28
C MET A 1 1.01 13.18 3.93
N PHE A 2 1.43 12.20 4.73
CA PHE A 2 1.13 10.79 4.49
C PHE A 2 -0.33 10.53 4.83
N ASP A 3 -1.04 9.89 3.92
CA ASP A 3 -2.41 9.45 4.15
C ASP A 3 -2.35 8.01 4.69
N LEU A 4 -1.86 7.91 5.93
CA LEU A 4 -1.64 6.67 6.67
C LEU A 4 -2.14 6.84 8.10
N VAL A 5 -2.75 5.79 8.64
CA VAL A 5 -3.19 5.72 10.03
C VAL A 5 -2.57 4.48 10.67
N LEU A 6 -1.87 4.67 11.78
CA LEU A 6 -1.30 3.57 12.56
C LEU A 6 -2.28 3.13 13.64
N LEU A 7 -2.54 1.82 13.69
CA LEU A 7 -3.39 1.19 14.70
C LEU A 7 -2.57 0.20 15.52
N ARG A 8 -2.69 0.28 16.84
CA ARG A 8 -2.08 -0.71 17.75
C ARG A 8 -3.09 -1.80 18.06
N LEU A 9 -2.75 -3.04 17.73
CA LEU A 9 -3.51 -4.21 18.16
C LEU A 9 -3.14 -4.54 19.61
N GLY A 10 -4.14 -4.94 20.42
CA GLY A 10 -3.92 -5.37 21.81
C GLY A 10 -3.31 -6.77 21.95
N THR A 11 -3.11 -7.46 20.84
CA THR A 11 -2.58 -8.82 20.77
C THR A 11 -1.43 -8.89 19.77
N LYS A 12 -0.48 -9.80 20.03
CA LYS A 12 0.60 -10.08 19.09
C LYS A 12 0.06 -10.89 17.92
N LEU A 13 0.36 -10.46 16.70
CA LEU A 13 0.06 -11.23 15.49
C LEU A 13 1.06 -12.40 15.36
N GLU A 14 0.59 -13.54 14.85
CA GLU A 14 1.44 -14.71 14.63
C GLU A 14 2.39 -14.55 13.44
N SER A 15 2.01 -13.73 12.45
CA SER A 15 2.83 -13.43 11.27
C SER A 15 2.46 -12.08 10.65
N SER A 16 3.40 -11.50 9.91
CA SER A 16 3.24 -10.31 9.09
C SER A 16 3.81 -10.54 7.70
N LEU A 17 3.31 -9.77 6.71
CA LEU A 17 3.90 -9.76 5.38
C LEU A 17 5.26 -9.02 5.44
N PRO A 18 6.30 -9.51 4.74
CA PRO A 18 7.55 -8.79 4.65
C PRO A 18 7.33 -7.44 3.94
N ILE A 19 8.04 -6.40 4.34
CA ILE A 19 7.95 -5.07 3.73
C ILE A 19 9.26 -4.83 2.99
N ASP A 20 9.19 -4.38 1.74
CA ASP A 20 10.37 -3.94 1.00
C ASP A 20 10.61 -2.45 1.32
N PRO A 21 11.75 -2.08 1.93
CA PRO A 21 12.06 -0.68 2.21
C PRO A 21 12.41 0.11 0.94
N PHE A 22 12.66 -0.57 -0.18
CA PHE A 22 13.02 0.08 -1.42
C PHE A 22 11.79 0.24 -2.34
N PRO A 23 11.60 1.42 -2.95
CA PRO A 23 10.49 1.64 -3.86
C PRO A 23 10.62 0.74 -5.09
N ALA A 24 9.55 0.01 -5.39
CA ALA A 24 9.47 -0.85 -6.56
C ALA A 24 9.69 -0.05 -7.86
N PRO A 25 10.59 -0.46 -8.76
CA PRO A 25 10.79 0.22 -10.04
C PRO A 25 9.50 0.33 -10.86
N ILE A 26 9.43 1.31 -11.76
CA ILE A 26 8.38 1.38 -12.76
C ILE A 26 8.34 0.08 -13.59
N ASP A 27 7.14 -0.32 -14.03
CA ASP A 27 6.84 -1.58 -14.72
C ASP A 27 7.01 -2.86 -13.88
N THR A 28 7.35 -2.73 -12.59
CA THR A 28 7.37 -3.88 -11.67
C THR A 28 5.98 -4.50 -11.60
N HIS A 29 5.92 -5.82 -11.79
CA HIS A 29 4.71 -6.60 -11.62
C HIS A 29 4.35 -6.71 -10.13
N VAL A 30 3.14 -6.31 -9.79
CA VAL A 30 2.65 -6.28 -8.42
C VAL A 30 1.26 -6.91 -8.32
N LYS A 31 0.87 -7.27 -7.11
CA LYS A 31 -0.47 -7.78 -6.77
C LYS A 31 -1.14 -6.79 -5.83
N ALA A 32 -2.19 -6.14 -6.31
CA ALA A 32 -3.01 -5.26 -5.50
C ALA A 32 -4.11 -6.06 -4.78
N TYR A 33 -4.28 -5.81 -3.49
CA TYR A 33 -5.40 -6.34 -2.73
C TYR A 33 -6.73 -5.73 -3.20
N SER A 34 -7.72 -6.56 -3.51
CA SER A 34 -9.07 -6.14 -3.92
C SER A 34 -10.11 -6.76 -3.00
N TYR A 35 -10.83 -5.91 -2.27
CA TYR A 35 -11.92 -6.28 -1.37
C TYR A 35 -13.26 -6.44 -2.13
N HIS A 36 -14.07 -7.44 -1.78
CA HIS A 36 -15.37 -7.69 -2.40
C HIS A 36 -16.53 -7.65 -1.42
N GLY A 37 -16.30 -7.99 -0.15
CA GLY A 37 -17.36 -8.02 0.85
C GLY A 37 -16.90 -8.62 2.17
N THR A 38 -17.75 -8.51 3.18
CA THR A 38 -17.56 -9.18 4.47
C THR A 38 -18.86 -9.86 4.85
N THR A 39 -18.80 -11.17 5.03
CA THR A 39 -19.93 -11.96 5.53
C THR A 39 -19.78 -12.13 7.03
N ILE A 40 -20.73 -11.57 7.80
CA ILE A 40 -20.77 -11.68 9.27
C ILE A 40 -21.96 -12.57 9.63
N ARG A 41 -21.70 -13.74 10.26
CA ARG A 41 -22.77 -14.58 10.82
C ARG A 41 -22.75 -14.49 12.35
N PRO A 42 -23.91 -14.60 13.01
CA PRO A 42 -23.98 -14.63 14.47
C PRO A 42 -23.06 -15.71 15.04
N ASN A 43 -22.29 -15.37 16.09
CA ASN A 43 -21.35 -16.26 16.77
C ASN A 43 -20.24 -16.84 15.89
N SER A 44 -19.82 -16.12 14.83
CA SER A 44 -18.73 -16.54 13.94
C SER A 44 -17.73 -15.43 13.70
N THR A 45 -16.50 -15.79 13.34
CA THR A 45 -15.49 -14.85 12.85
C THR A 45 -15.93 -14.28 11.50
N PRO A 46 -15.88 -12.94 11.30
CA PRO A 46 -16.14 -12.33 10.01
C PRO A 46 -15.28 -12.94 8.90
N VAL A 47 -15.92 -13.28 7.78
CA VAL A 47 -15.20 -13.78 6.59
C VAL A 47 -15.10 -12.65 5.58
N VAL A 48 -13.87 -12.23 5.29
CA VAL A 48 -13.57 -11.20 4.30
C VAL A 48 -13.38 -11.86 2.94
N GLU A 49 -14.19 -11.46 1.96
CA GLU A 49 -14.08 -11.87 0.57
C GLU A 49 -13.14 -10.91 -0.15
N SER A 50 -12.03 -11.43 -0.67
CA SER A 50 -11.01 -10.63 -1.34
C SER A 50 -10.30 -11.44 -2.43
N THR A 51 -9.66 -10.73 -3.35
CA THR A 51 -8.82 -11.31 -4.41
C THR A 51 -7.56 -10.49 -4.59
N TRP A 52 -6.50 -11.12 -5.08
CA TRP A 52 -5.33 -10.43 -5.58
C TRP A 52 -5.50 -10.13 -7.06
N GLN A 53 -5.20 -8.90 -7.45
CA GLN A 53 -5.30 -8.43 -8.83
C GLN A 53 -3.89 -8.16 -9.34
N ASP A 54 -3.49 -8.84 -10.41
CA ASP A 54 -2.20 -8.60 -11.05
C ASP A 54 -2.21 -7.26 -11.78
N CYS A 55 -1.20 -6.44 -11.49
CA CYS A 55 -1.04 -5.11 -12.05
C CYS A 55 0.45 -4.73 -12.09
N LYS A 56 0.74 -3.49 -12.48
CA LYS A 56 2.08 -2.93 -12.61
C LYS A 56 2.17 -1.55 -12.00
N VAL A 57 3.34 -1.27 -11.43
CA VAL A 57 3.72 0.09 -11.05
C VAL A 57 3.82 0.95 -12.33
N SER A 58 3.00 1.99 -12.41
CA SER A 58 2.93 2.85 -13.59
C SER A 58 3.93 4.01 -13.52
N PHE A 59 3.93 4.77 -12.43
CA PHE A 59 4.84 5.90 -12.19
C PHE A 59 4.66 6.39 -10.74
N TYR A 60 5.52 7.31 -10.32
CA TYR A 60 5.44 7.96 -9.01
C TYR A 60 5.19 9.45 -9.14
N THR A 61 4.62 10.06 -8.10
CA THR A 61 4.58 11.52 -7.97
C THR A 61 5.12 12.01 -6.64
N ASP A 62 5.70 13.21 -6.68
CA ASP A 62 6.12 13.94 -5.49
C ASP A 62 4.94 14.64 -4.80
N GLY A 63 5.21 15.36 -3.71
CA GLY A 63 4.18 16.09 -2.96
C GLY A 63 3.52 17.25 -3.66
N ARG A 64 4.00 17.60 -4.86
CA ARG A 64 3.43 18.63 -5.73
C ARG A 64 2.72 18.02 -6.93
N GLY A 65 2.60 16.69 -6.99
CA GLY A 65 1.99 15.95 -8.10
C GLY A 65 2.86 15.90 -9.35
N ARG A 66 4.15 16.23 -9.25
CA ARG A 66 5.10 16.11 -10.37
C ARG A 66 5.61 14.68 -10.45
N GLU A 67 5.89 14.21 -11.65
CA GLU A 67 6.46 12.88 -11.86
C GLU A 67 7.79 12.75 -11.12
N ALA A 68 7.95 11.64 -10.40
CA ALA A 68 9.13 11.29 -9.62
C ALA A 68 9.66 9.92 -10.06
N LYS A 69 10.97 9.68 -9.90
CA LYS A 69 11.63 8.46 -10.36
C LYS A 69 12.24 7.67 -9.22
N THR A 70 12.12 6.34 -9.31
CA THR A 70 12.84 5.43 -8.41
C THR A 70 14.34 5.44 -8.69
N GLY A 71 15.16 5.25 -7.65
CA GLY A 71 16.62 5.22 -7.79
C GLY A 71 17.26 6.59 -8.02
N THR A 72 16.50 7.68 -7.89
CA THR A 72 17.00 9.06 -7.87
C THR A 72 16.83 9.67 -6.47
N TYR A 73 17.16 10.94 -6.32
CA TYR A 73 16.91 11.71 -5.09
C TYR A 73 15.51 12.33 -5.03
N ASP A 74 14.60 11.91 -5.91
CA ASP A 74 13.23 12.40 -5.90
C ASP A 74 12.48 11.83 -4.70
N MET A 75 11.66 12.65 -4.07
CA MET A 75 10.80 12.22 -2.97
C MET A 75 9.55 11.54 -3.55
N LEU A 76 9.34 10.27 -3.23
CA LEU A 76 8.22 9.48 -3.76
C LEU A 76 7.05 9.56 -2.78
N GLN A 77 6.08 10.42 -3.05
CA GLN A 77 4.92 10.60 -2.16
C GLN A 77 3.72 9.72 -2.57
N CYS A 78 3.63 9.36 -3.85
CA CYS A 78 2.51 8.60 -4.38
C CYS A 78 2.98 7.57 -5.40
N LEU A 79 2.57 6.32 -5.20
CA LEU A 79 2.73 5.23 -6.17
C LEU A 79 1.44 5.12 -6.98
N HIS A 80 1.54 5.12 -8.31
CA HIS A 80 0.41 4.84 -9.19
C HIS A 80 0.56 3.47 -9.86
N PHE A 81 -0.56 2.75 -10.01
CA PHE A 81 -0.59 1.42 -10.60
C PHE A 81 -1.81 1.23 -11.52
N ASP A 82 -1.69 0.31 -12.49
CA ASP A 82 -2.63 0.15 -13.62
C ASP A 82 -3.85 -0.73 -13.30
N HIS A 83 -4.33 -0.69 -12.05
CA HIS A 83 -5.55 -1.37 -11.62
C HIS A 83 -6.47 -0.42 -10.84
N LEU A 84 -7.77 -0.63 -10.96
CA LEU A 84 -8.80 0.12 -10.23
C LEU A 84 -9.22 -0.64 -8.98
N PRO A 85 -8.65 -0.34 -7.79
CA PRO A 85 -9.09 -0.99 -6.56
C PRO A 85 -10.58 -0.76 -6.30
N SER A 86 -11.26 -1.81 -5.87
CA SER A 86 -12.66 -1.75 -5.44
C SER A 86 -12.81 -0.91 -4.15
N ALA A 87 -14.00 -0.36 -3.94
CA ALA A 87 -14.32 0.35 -2.70
C ALA A 87 -14.12 -0.57 -1.49
N GLY A 88 -13.46 -0.07 -0.44
CA GLY A 88 -13.08 -0.85 0.73
C GLY A 88 -11.69 -1.48 0.66
N SER A 89 -10.99 -1.38 -0.48
CA SER A 89 -9.59 -1.86 -0.61
C SER A 89 -8.55 -0.88 -0.04
N SER A 90 -8.96 0.31 0.41
CA SER A 90 -8.06 1.29 1.04
C SER A 90 -7.45 0.71 2.33
N GLY A 91 -6.15 0.92 2.52
CA GLY A 91 -5.37 0.25 3.56
C GLY A 91 -4.89 -1.16 3.19
N GLY A 92 -5.37 -1.72 2.08
CA GLY A 92 -4.91 -3.00 1.55
C GLY A 92 -3.46 -2.92 1.02
N PRO A 93 -2.66 -3.97 1.17
CA PRO A 93 -1.28 -3.98 0.69
C PRO A 93 -1.19 -4.15 -0.84
N ILE A 94 -0.11 -3.65 -1.41
CA ILE A 94 0.37 -3.96 -2.76
C ILE A 94 1.65 -4.78 -2.60
N LEU A 95 1.69 -5.97 -3.19
CA LEU A 95 2.82 -6.88 -3.09
C LEU A 95 3.63 -6.92 -4.36
N ASP A 96 4.94 -6.99 -4.27
CA ASP A 96 5.77 -7.43 -5.40
C ASP A 96 5.39 -8.87 -5.80
N ALA A 97 5.12 -9.10 -7.08
CA ALA A 97 4.61 -10.39 -7.54
C ALA A 97 5.61 -11.54 -7.38
N LYS A 98 6.92 -11.24 -7.29
CA LYS A 98 8.01 -12.22 -7.17
C LYS A 98 8.42 -12.44 -5.71
N THR A 99 8.64 -11.37 -4.94
CA THR A 99 9.15 -11.47 -3.55
C THR A 99 8.02 -11.60 -2.54
N GLN A 100 6.78 -11.24 -2.92
CA GLN A 100 5.63 -11.13 -2.02
C GLN A 100 5.83 -10.14 -0.87
N ALA A 101 6.80 -9.23 -1.00
CA ALA A 101 6.99 -8.13 -0.08
C ALA A 101 6.04 -6.97 -0.39
N VAL A 102 5.59 -6.28 0.66
CA VAL A 102 4.76 -5.08 0.55
C VAL A 102 5.60 -3.94 -0.01
N VAL A 103 5.16 -3.39 -1.15
CA VAL A 103 5.79 -2.25 -1.84
C VAL A 103 4.94 -0.98 -1.80
N GLY A 104 3.70 -1.09 -1.32
CA GLY A 104 2.83 0.05 -1.10
C GLY A 104 1.52 -0.31 -0.40
N ILE A 105 0.77 0.72 -0.03
CA ILE A 105 -0.55 0.62 0.61
C ILE A 105 -1.56 1.38 -0.23
N ILE A 106 -2.62 0.69 -0.65
CA ILE A 106 -3.69 1.24 -1.48
C ILE A 106 -4.37 2.38 -0.74
N ARG A 107 -4.54 3.52 -1.42
CA ARG A 107 -5.36 4.63 -0.92
C ARG A 107 -6.71 4.69 -1.65
N GLY A 108 -6.69 4.49 -2.96
CA GLY A 108 -7.88 4.47 -3.79
C GLY A 108 -7.54 4.49 -5.27
N TRP A 109 -8.42 5.11 -6.05
CA TRP A 109 -8.21 5.34 -7.48
C TRP A 109 -8.62 6.75 -7.85
N GLU A 110 -8.07 7.25 -8.95
CA GLU A 110 -8.36 8.59 -9.46
C GLU A 110 -8.64 8.56 -10.96
N HIS A 111 -9.33 9.61 -11.42
CA HIS A 111 -9.46 9.94 -12.83
C HIS A 111 -8.63 11.19 -13.12
N ALA A 112 -7.43 11.00 -13.66
CA ALA A 112 -6.49 12.09 -13.95
C ALA A 112 -5.98 11.97 -15.38
N GLY A 113 -6.00 13.08 -16.13
CA GLY A 113 -5.52 13.12 -17.52
C GLY A 113 -6.24 12.13 -18.45
N GLY A 114 -7.53 11.86 -18.20
CA GLY A 114 -8.33 10.93 -19.00
C GLY A 114 -8.07 9.45 -18.74
N LYS A 115 -7.19 9.10 -17.79
CA LYS A 115 -6.92 7.71 -17.40
C LYS A 115 -7.44 7.42 -16.00
N LEU A 116 -8.02 6.23 -15.85
CA LEU A 116 -8.40 5.65 -14.57
C LEU A 116 -7.23 4.82 -14.05
N ARG A 117 -6.80 5.07 -12.82
CA ARG A 117 -5.68 4.36 -12.20
C ARG A 117 -5.78 4.31 -10.69
N GLY A 118 -5.21 3.27 -10.10
CA GLY A 118 -5.02 3.16 -8.67
C GLY A 118 -3.89 4.06 -8.20
N PHE A 119 -3.99 4.52 -6.96
CA PHE A 119 -2.91 5.23 -6.29
C PHE A 119 -2.76 4.77 -4.84
N ALA A 120 -1.53 4.85 -4.36
CA ALA A 120 -1.08 4.24 -3.12
C ALA A 120 -0.01 5.11 -2.44
N SER A 121 0.21 4.83 -1.15
CA SER A 121 1.40 5.29 -0.43
C SER A 121 2.52 4.28 -0.69
N PRO A 122 3.72 4.70 -1.13
CA PRO A 122 4.87 3.80 -1.25
C PRO A 122 5.24 3.19 0.12
N ALA A 123 5.80 1.98 0.13
CA ALA A 123 6.18 1.31 1.37
C ALA A 123 7.25 2.08 2.17
N GLU A 124 8.12 2.86 1.52
CA GLU A 124 9.12 3.69 2.20
C GLU A 124 8.49 4.69 3.18
N SER A 125 7.28 5.19 2.87
CA SER A 125 6.53 6.10 3.75
C SER A 125 6.17 5.46 5.09
N LEU A 126 6.11 4.13 5.19
CA LEU A 126 5.87 3.43 6.45
C LEU A 126 7.04 3.60 7.41
N PHE A 127 8.27 3.55 6.91
CA PHE A 127 9.48 3.67 7.74
C PHE A 127 9.62 5.09 8.29
N GLU A 128 9.15 6.10 7.55
CA GLU A 128 9.06 7.46 8.06
C GLU A 128 8.05 7.60 9.21
N CYS A 129 6.93 6.87 9.17
CA CYS A 129 5.95 6.89 10.27
C CYS A 129 6.50 6.35 11.59
N PHE A 130 7.45 5.40 11.55
CA PHE A 130 8.09 4.86 12.76
C PHE A 130 9.25 5.73 13.26
N SER A 131 9.73 6.67 12.45
CA SER A 131 10.75 7.65 12.86
C SER A 131 10.16 8.82 13.66
N LEU A 132 8.86 8.80 13.99
CA LEU A 132 8.17 9.87 14.69
C LEU A 132 8.51 9.89 16.19
N PRO A 133 8.86 11.06 16.78
CA PRO A 133 9.11 11.17 18.21
C PRO A 133 7.87 10.77 19.03
N GLY A 134 8.04 9.86 19.99
CA GLY A 134 6.97 9.43 20.91
C GLY A 134 6.41 8.03 20.65
N LEU A 135 6.85 7.35 19.60
CA LEU A 135 6.71 5.89 19.51
C LEU A 135 7.86 5.26 20.31
N PRO A 136 7.60 4.31 21.23
CA PRO A 136 8.68 3.62 21.92
C PRO A 136 9.49 2.82 20.89
N GLU A 137 10.81 3.02 20.85
CA GLU A 137 11.70 2.02 20.26
C GLU A 137 11.48 0.74 21.07
N GLU A 138 10.95 -0.33 20.46
CA GLU A 138 11.05 -1.64 21.06
C GLU A 138 12.55 -1.97 21.12
N VAL A 139 13.12 -1.75 22.30
CA VAL A 139 14.41 -2.30 22.69
C VAL A 139 14.17 -3.79 22.91
N ASP A 140 14.69 -4.62 22.01
CA ASP A 140 14.76 -6.08 22.16
C ASP A 140 15.41 -6.48 23.50
#